data_AF-A0A0F9I7Z1-F1
#
_entry.id   AF-A0A0F9I7Z1-F1
#
_cell.length_a   1.000
_cell.length_b   1.000
_cell.length_c   1.000
_cell.angle_alpha   90.00
_cell.angle_beta   90.00
_cell.angle_gamma   90.00
#
_symmetry.space_group_name_H-M   'P 1'
#
loop_
_entity.id
_entity.type
_entity.pdbx_description
1 polymer ?
#
loop_
_entity_poly.entity_id
_entity_poly.type
_entity_poly.pdbx_seq_one_letter_code
_entity_poly.pdbx_strand_id
1 'polypeptide(L)' 'MWVYIKSEPNLWTVGFYDPNGNWNGDSDHSTPEEAAKRVHYLNGGK' A
#
# COMPACT_ATOMS: atom_id res chain seq x y z
N MET A 1 7.22 -6.98 2.88
CA MET A 1 6.54 -6.94 1.57
C MET A 1 5.55 -5.81 1.62
N TRP A 2 5.61 -4.88 0.68
CA TRP A 2 4.64 -3.79 0.58
C TRP A 2 3.37 -4.28 -0.10
N VAL A 3 2.23 -3.84 0.40
CA VAL A 3 0.90 -4.10 -0.16
C VAL A 3 0.06 -2.83 -0.06
N TYR A 4 -1.10 -2.83 -0.70
CA TYR A 4 -2.09 -1.77 -0.55
C TYR A 4 -3.45 -2.37 -0.19
N ILE A 5 -4.21 -1.63 0.61
CA ILE A 5 -5.56 -2.01 1.02
C ILE A 5 -6.52 -0.88 0.69
N LYS A 6 -7.79 -1.22 0.44
CA LYS A 6 -8.86 -0.22 0.37
C LYS A 6 -9.26 0.17 1.79
N SER A 7 -8.75 1.28 2.30
CA SER A 7 -9.02 1.76 3.65
C SER A 7 -10.37 2.45 3.76
N GLU A 8 -10.80 3.14 2.69
CA GLU A 8 -12.11 3.81 2.59
C GLU A 8 -12.70 3.68 1.18
N PRO A 9 -13.99 4.04 0.93
CA PRO A 9 -14.61 3.88 -0.38
C PRO A 9 -13.84 4.48 -1.57
N ASN A 10 -13.09 5.56 -1.34
CA ASN A 10 -12.28 6.27 -2.35
C ASN A 10 -10.80 6.44 -1.92
N LEU A 11 -10.33 5.61 -0.98
CA LEU A 11 -8.97 5.72 -0.44
C LEU A 11 -8.28 4.36 -0.42
N TRP A 12 -7.07 4.33 -0.94
CA TRP A 12 -6.20 3.15 -0.96
C TRP A 12 -4.90 3.46 -0.23
N THR A 13 -4.66 2.77 0.87
CA THR A 13 -3.49 2.97 1.72
C THR A 13 -2.44 1.92 1.41
N VAL A 14 -1.24 2.35 1.03
CA VAL A 14 -0.05 1.52 0.90
C VAL A 14 0.60 1.35 2.27
N GLY A 15 1.08 0.15 2.55
CA GLY A 15 1.72 -0.18 3.82
C GLY A 15 2.34 -1.57 3.81
N PHE A 16 2.72 -2.04 5.00
CA PHE A 16 3.26 -3.38 5.20
C PHE A 16 2.82 -3.95 6.55
N TYR A 17 2.89 -5.28 6.66
CA TYR A 17 2.74 -5.96 7.94
C TYR A 17 4.11 -6.16 8.58
N ASP A 18 4.22 -5.83 9.88
CA ASP A 18 5.39 -6.17 10.67
C ASP A 18 5.45 -7.70 10.95
N PRO A 19 6.55 -8.22 11.53
CA PRO A 19 6.64 -9.64 11.88
C PRO A 19 5.59 -10.14 12.87
N ASN A 20 4.93 -9.25 13.61
CA ASN A 20 3.85 -9.57 14.54
C ASN A 20 2.47 -9.54 13.86
N GLY A 21 2.40 -9.21 12.57
CA GLY A 21 1.16 -9.09 11.81
C GLY A 21 0.43 -7.75 11.99
N ASN A 22 1.07 -6.74 12.57
CA ASN A 22 0.46 -5.41 12.70
C ASN A 22 0.58 -4.63 11.38
N TRP A 23 -0.52 -4.00 10.98
CA TRP A 23 -0.56 -3.13 9.81
C TRP A 23 0.14 -1.80 10.09
N ASN A 24 1.05 -1.41 9.19
CA ASN A 24 1.73 -0.11 9.20
C ASN A 24 1.47 0.60 7.87
N GLY A 25 0.64 1.65 7.89
CA GLY A 25 0.34 2.49 6.72
C GLY A 25 1.43 3.53 6.45
N ASP A 26 1.66 3.83 5.17
CA ASP A 26 2.70 4.77 4.68
C ASP A 26 2.10 5.91 3.85
N SER A 27 1.31 5.60 2.82
CA SER A 27 0.80 6.60 1.88
C SER A 27 -0.59 6.27 1.34
N ASP A 28 -1.39 7.30 1.12
CA ASP A 28 -2.75 7.20 0.62
C ASP A 28 -2.86 7.63 -0.85
N HIS A 29 -3.71 6.93 -1.60
CA HIS A 29 -3.91 7.11 -3.03
C HIS A 29 -5.40 7.08 -3.35
N SER A 30 -5.83 7.90 -4.31
CA SER A 30 -7.25 7.98 -4.69
C SER A 30 -7.69 6.82 -5.58
N THR A 31 -6.75 6.14 -6.23
CA THR A 31 -7.01 5.04 -7.15
C THR A 31 -6.19 3.80 -6.80
N PRO A 32 -6.70 2.58 -7.05
CA PRO A 32 -5.92 1.36 -6.84
C PRO A 32 -4.70 1.30 -7.77
N GLU A 33 -4.75 1.90 -8.95
CA GLU A 33 -3.65 1.93 -9.90
C GLU A 33 -2.45 2.73 -9.37
N GLU A 34 -2.69 3.87 -8.71
CA GLU A 34 -1.64 4.66 -8.06
C GLU A 34 -1.01 3.91 -6.89
N ALA A 35 -1.84 3.30 -6.04
CA ALA A 35 -1.37 2.47 -4.93
C ALA A 35 -0.54 1.27 -5.44
N ALA A 36 -0.99 0.62 -6.52
CA ALA A 36 -0.28 -0.49 -7.15
C ALA A 36 1.08 -0.07 -7.71
N LYS A 37 1.18 1.09 -8.38
CA LYS A 37 2.47 1.63 -8.85
C LYS A 37 3.42 1.88 -7.69
N ARG A 38 2.92 2.46 -6.59
CA ARG A 38 3.72 2.71 -5.39
C ARG A 38 4.21 1.40 -4.77
N VAL A 39 3.34 0.41 -4.62
CA VAL A 39 3.71 -0.93 -4.12
C VAL A 39 4.73 -1.62 -5.03
N HIS A 40 4.56 -1.53 -6.35
CA HIS A 40 5.51 -2.10 -7.31
C HIS A 40 6.90 -1.50 -7.14
N TYR A 41 7.01 -0.17 -7.08
CA TYR A 41 8.26 0.53 -6.83
C TYR A 41 8.89 0.15 -5.49
N LEU A 42 8.11 0.15 -4.40
CA LEU A 42 8.60 -0.17 -3.05
C LEU A 42 9.03 -1.63 -2.91
N ASN A 43 8.51 -2.53 -3.74
CA ASN A 43 8.94 -3.92 -3.84
C ASN A 43 10.07 -4.14 -4.86
N GLY A 44 10.71 -3.08 -5.35
CA GLY A 44 11.90 -3.17 -6.22
C GLY A 44 11.60 -3.28 -7.72
N GLY A 45 10.35 -3.03 -8.12
CA GLY A 45 9.99 -2.81 -9.51
C GLY A 45 10.67 -1.57 -10.11
N LYS A 46 10.98 -1.61 -11.41
CA LYS A 46 11.59 -0.50 -12.16
C LYS A 46 10.58 0.20 -13.03
#